data_AF-A0A662KL07-F1
#
_entry.id   AF-A0A662KL07-F1
#
_cell.length_a   1.000
_cell.length_b   1.000
_cell.length_c   1.000
_cell.angle_alpha   90.00
_cell.angle_beta   90.00
_cell.angle_gamma   90.00
#
_symmetry.space_group_name_H-M   'P 1'
#
loop_
_entity.id
_entity.type
_entity.pdbx_description
1 polymer ?
#
loop_
_entity_poly.entity_id
_entity_poly.type
_entity_poly.pdbx_seq_one_letter_code
_entity_poly.pdbx_strand_id
1 'polypeptide(L)' 'FYKVHRVEAHTNPEIGTGLGLALTKEMVESVHNGKLYVTSESGKGSTFTIELPIMR' A
#
# COMPACT_ATOMS: atom_id res chain seq x y z
N PHE A 1 2.52 9.39 -6.93
CA PHE A 1 2.37 7.99 -6.48
C PHE A 1 1.47 7.25 -7.47
N TYR A 2 1.86 6.04 -7.83
CA TYR A 2 1.49 5.31 -9.05
C TYR A 2 -0.03 5.29 -9.33
N LYS A 3 -0.42 5.70 -10.53
CA LYS A 3 -1.78 5.51 -11.06
C LYS A 3 -1.93 4.02 -11.35
N VAL A 4 -2.79 3.33 -10.60
CA VAL A 4 -3.00 1.89 -10.74
C VAL A 4 -3.56 1.61 -12.14
N HIS A 5 -2.75 1.03 -13.03
CA HIS A 5 -3.25 0.42 -14.26
C HIS A 5 -4.04 -0.82 -13.85
N ARG A 6 -5.35 -0.75 -13.95
CA ARG A 6 -6.28 -1.85 -13.68
C ARG A 6 -6.01 -2.93 -14.72
N VAL A 7 -5.39 -4.03 -14.30
CA VAL A 7 -5.43 -5.27 -15.07
C VAL A 7 -6.81 -5.87 -14.79
N GLU A 8 -7.58 -6.16 -15.83
CA GLU A 8 -8.94 -6.71 -15.75
C GLU A 8 -8.90 -8.10 -15.07
N ALA A 9 -8.93 -8.10 -13.75
CA ALA A 9 -9.07 -9.32 -12.95
C ALA A 9 -10.56 -9.65 -12.88
N HIS A 10 -10.98 -10.55 -13.77
CA HIS A 10 -11.94 -11.63 -13.54
C HIS A 10 -12.89 -11.40 -12.34
N THR A 11 -14.11 -10.98 -12.68
CA THR A 11 -15.38 -11.13 -11.96
C THR A 11 -15.30 -11.68 -10.53
N ASN A 12 -15.11 -10.80 -9.54
CA ASN A 12 -15.51 -11.04 -8.15
C ASN A 12 -16.14 -9.73 -7.61
N PRO A 13 -17.36 -9.75 -7.02
CA PRO A 13 -18.11 -8.55 -6.69
C PRO A 13 -17.57 -7.76 -5.49
N GLU A 14 -16.58 -8.27 -4.77
CA GLU A 14 -15.97 -7.59 -3.63
C GLU A 14 -14.71 -6.81 -4.06
N ILE A 15 -14.89 -5.91 -5.02
CA ILE A 15 -13.85 -4.98 -5.44
C ILE A 15 -13.67 -3.96 -4.32
N GLY A 16 -12.65 -4.16 -3.48
CA GLY A 16 -12.26 -3.17 -2.48
C GLY A 16 -12.02 -1.81 -3.14
N THR A 17 -12.44 -0.73 -2.48
CA THR A 17 -12.42 0.65 -3.01
C THR A 17 -11.02 1.19 -3.34
N GLY A 18 -9.96 0.44 -3.07
CA GLY A 18 -8.57 0.88 -3.19
C GLY A 18 -8.17 1.87 -2.08
N LEU A 19 -9.05 2.17 -1.12
CA LEU A 19 -8.81 3.17 -0.07
C LEU A 19 -7.84 2.66 1.01
N GLY A 20 -7.82 1.35 1.30
CA GLY A 20 -7.08 0.81 2.44
C GLY A 20 -5.58 1.17 2.44
N LEU A 21 -4.91 1.01 1.31
CA LEU A 21 -3.48 1.32 1.20
C LEU A 21 -3.22 2.84 1.17
N ALA A 22 -4.13 3.61 0.59
CA ALA A 22 -4.04 5.08 0.61
C ALA A 22 -4.13 5.63 2.04
N LEU A 23 -5.10 5.15 2.82
CA LEU A 23 -5.25 5.48 4.24
C LEU A 23 -4.03 5.04 5.05
N THR A 24 -3.53 3.83 4.81
CA THR A 24 -2.34 3.31 5.50
C THR A 24 -1.13 4.21 5.27
N LYS A 25 -0.91 4.63 4.01
CA LYS A 25 0.19 5.54 3.66
C LYS A 25 0.06 6.87 4.36
N GLU A 26 -1.13 7.45 4.37
CA GLU A 26 -1.41 8.72 5.05
C GLU A 26 -1.19 8.61 6.56
N MET A 27 -1.63 7.53 7.20
CA MET A 27 -1.37 7.30 8.63
C MET A 27 0.13 7.20 8.92
N VAL A 28 0.88 6.42 8.13
CA VAL A 28 2.31 6.24 8.33
C VAL A 28 3.06 7.56 8.13
N GLU A 29 2.78 8.29 7.05
CA GLU A 29 3.53 9.49 6.68
C GLU A 29 3.09 10.73 7.47
N SER A 30 1.79 10.98 7.60
CA SER A 30 1.25 12.22 8.19
C SER A 30 1.12 12.15 9.71
N VAL A 31 0.76 10.99 10.28
CA VAL A 31 0.53 10.87 11.74
C VAL A 31 1.78 10.40 12.47
N HIS A 32 2.55 9.49 11.87
CA HIS A 32 3.69 8.85 12.54
C HIS A 32 5.05 9.34 12.01
N ASN A 33 5.08 10.27 11.06
CA ASN A 33 6.31 10.74 10.40
C ASN A 33 7.21 9.60 9.90
N GLY A 34 6.59 8.48 9.53
CA GLY A 34 7.24 7.28 9.03
C GLY A 34 7.29 7.23 7.52
N LYS A 35 7.68 6.07 7.00
CA LYS A 35 7.78 5.79 5.56
C LYS A 35 7.18 4.42 5.24
N LEU A 36 6.53 4.31 4.08
CA LEU A 36 5.97 3.07 3.55
C LEU A 36 6.61 2.75 2.20
N TYR A 37 7.14 1.53 2.08
CA TYR A 37 7.75 0.99 0.86
C TYR A 37 7.03 -0.26 0.40
N VAL A 38 7.02 -0.50 -0.91
CA VAL A 38 6.45 -1.70 -1.51
C VAL A 38 7.45 -2.28 -2.51
N THR A 39 7.78 -3.56 -2.32
CA THR A 39 8.55 -4.35 -3.26
C THR A 39 7.68 -5.50 -3.73
N SER A 40 7.42 -5.59 -5.03
CA SER A 40 6.56 -6.63 -5.60
C SER A 40 7.25 -7.28 -6.78
N GLU A 41 7.16 -8.61 -6.85
CA GLU A 41 7.62 -9.39 -7.98
C GLU A 41 6.52 -10.35 -8.43
N SER A 42 6.21 -10.32 -9.73
CA SER A 42 5.16 -11.15 -10.32
C SER A 42 5.43 -12.63 -10.07
N GLY A 43 4.41 -13.36 -9.60
CA GLY A 43 4.53 -14.78 -9.24
C GLY A 43 5.27 -15.07 -7.94
N LYS A 44 5.91 -14.08 -7.29
CA LYS A 44 6.55 -14.23 -5.97
C LYS A 44 5.80 -13.50 -4.85
N GLY A 45 4.97 -12.52 -5.21
CA GLY A 45 4.15 -11.76 -4.27
C GLY A 45 4.70 -10.36 -3.98
N SER A 46 4.21 -9.77 -2.89
CA SER A 46 4.49 -8.38 -2.53
C SER A 46 4.91 -8.28 -1.06
N THR A 47 5.91 -7.46 -0.79
CA THR A 47 6.40 -7.10 0.54
C THR A 47 6.14 -5.62 0.79
N PHE A 48 5.48 -5.32 1.90
CA PHE A 48 5.20 -3.96 2.36
C PHE A 48 6.04 -3.68 3.60
N THR A 49 6.87 -2.64 3.56
CA THR A 49 7.79 -2.28 4.65
C THR A 49 7.40 -0.94 5.23
N ILE A 50 7.27 -0.85 6.56
CA ILE A 50 6.96 0.37 7.29
C ILE A 50 8.15 0.72 8.18
N GLU A 51 8.68 1.93 8.03
CA GLU A 51 9.73 2.49 8.87
C GLU A 51 9.13 3.60 9.74
N LEU A 52 9.28 3.50 11.05
CA LEU A 52 8.80 4.52 12.00
C LEU A 52 9.98 5.11 12.77
N PRO A 53 10.00 6.44 13.02
CA PRO A 53 10.99 7.04 13.90
C PRO A 53 10.82 6.54 15.34
N ILE A 54 11.93 6.29 16.01
CA ILE A 54 11.92 5.95 17.44
C ILE A 54 11.69 7.24 18.22
N MET A 55 10.59 7.31 18.98
CA MET A 55 10.36 8.40 19.93
C MET A 55 11.26 8.20 21.15
N ARG A 56 11.95 9.26 21.58
CA ARG A 56 12.89 9.26 22.70
C ARG A 56 12.29 9.95 23.92
#